data_AF-A0A1G3M7C7-F1
#
_entry.id   AF-A0A1G3M7C7-F1
#
_cell.length_a   1.000
_cell.length_b   1.000
_cell.length_c   1.000
_cell.angle_alpha   90.00
_cell.angle_beta   90.00
_cell.angle_gamma   90.00
#
_symmetry.space_group_name_H-M   'P 1'
#
loop_
_entity.id
_entity.type
_entity.pdbx_description
1 polymer ?
#
loop_
_entity_poly.entity_id
_entity_poly.type
_entity_poly.pdbx_seq_one_letter_code
_entity_poly.pdbx_strand_id
1 'polypeptide(L)'
;MEEESKDAPMSTEPNAENPRPSEGRATELAARRLEMAARRRNVATLLLRRISQREIARLLQISTGTVSTDLKAIREEWKAEARVVLEDHIARELAVLNTDEQYWRSQMVTAESMDVRLKMYDRVLKIMDRRADMLGLNAPIRLELARMEAEKFAREYGLDAAELVAEAQRIMEEHARQ
;
A
#
# COMPACT_ATOMS: atom_id res chain seq x y z
N MET A 1 13.16 -20.11 -56.99
CA MET A 1 13.39 -18.84 -56.28
C MET A 1 13.62 -19.23 -54.83
N GLU A 2 14.88 -19.51 -54.53
CA GLU A 2 15.38 -19.88 -53.22
C GLU A 2 15.87 -18.59 -52.57
N GLU A 3 15.27 -18.18 -51.45
CA GLU A 3 15.77 -17.08 -50.63
C GLU A 3 16.63 -17.66 -49.50
N GLU A 4 17.92 -17.43 -49.64
CA GLU A 4 19.01 -17.89 -48.79
C GLU A 4 19.16 -16.94 -47.60
N SER A 5 18.63 -17.34 -46.44
CA SER A 5 18.75 -16.60 -45.18
C SER A 5 20.16 -16.72 -44.61
N LYS A 6 20.94 -15.64 -44.74
CA LYS A 6 22.25 -15.45 -44.09
C LYS A 6 22.08 -15.17 -42.59
N ASP A 7 21.98 -16.23 -41.79
CA ASP A 7 22.20 -16.15 -40.35
C ASP A 7 23.70 -16.17 -40.05
N ALA A 8 24.27 -15.00 -39.78
CA ALA A 8 25.61 -14.87 -39.23
C ALA A 8 25.57 -15.01 -37.71
N PRO A 9 26.42 -15.85 -37.09
CA PRO A 9 26.50 -15.94 -35.63
C PRO A 9 27.10 -14.65 -35.07
N MET A 10 26.27 -13.87 -34.35
CA MET A 10 26.76 -12.80 -33.48
C MET A 10 27.74 -13.38 -32.47
N SER A 11 29.01 -13.02 -32.64
CA SER A 11 30.07 -13.29 -31.68
C SER A 11 29.78 -12.45 -30.43
N THR A 12 29.25 -13.09 -29.41
CA THR A 12 29.19 -12.52 -28.07
C THR A 12 30.62 -12.36 -27.58
N GLU A 13 31.19 -11.16 -27.74
CA GLU A 13 32.48 -10.83 -27.14
C GLU A 13 32.42 -11.13 -25.63
N PRO A 14 33.43 -11.83 -25.07
CA PRO A 14 33.48 -12.10 -23.64
C PRO A 14 33.62 -10.76 -22.92
N ASN A 15 32.49 -10.31 -22.36
CA ASN A 15 32.35 -9.08 -21.60
C ASN A 15 33.43 -9.04 -20.52
N ALA A 16 34.34 -8.06 -20.64
CA ALA A 16 35.49 -7.87 -19.78
C ALA A 16 35.09 -7.97 -18.31
N GLU A 17 35.82 -8.79 -17.56
CA GLU A 17 35.65 -9.05 -16.14
C GLU A 17 35.39 -7.76 -15.37
N ASN A 18 34.14 -7.53 -14.99
CA ASN A 18 33.80 -6.47 -14.05
C ASN A 18 34.61 -6.76 -12.78
N PRO A 19 35.52 -5.86 -12.35
CA PRO A 19 36.39 -6.13 -11.22
C PRO A 19 35.50 -6.41 -10.01
N ARG A 20 35.67 -7.61 -9.44
CA ARG A 20 34.91 -8.01 -8.25
C ARG A 20 35.04 -6.89 -7.22
N PRO A 21 33.92 -6.40 -6.65
CA PRO A 21 33.98 -5.30 -5.68
C PRO A 21 34.94 -5.71 -4.57
N SER A 22 35.96 -4.89 -4.34
CA SER A 22 36.99 -5.19 -3.33
C SER A 22 36.31 -5.39 -1.98
N GLU A 23 36.68 -6.47 -1.28
CA GLU A 23 36.06 -6.89 -0.01
C GLU A 23 35.99 -5.75 1.01
N GLY A 24 36.96 -4.82 0.98
CA GLY A 24 36.98 -3.62 1.83
C GLY A 24 35.83 -2.62 1.59
N ARG A 25 35.30 -2.51 0.36
CA ARG A 25 34.17 -1.58 0.10
C ARG A 25 32.88 -2.07 0.74
N ALA A 26 32.66 -3.38 0.79
CA ALA A 26 31.45 -3.96 1.37
C ALA A 26 31.39 -3.75 2.89
N THR A 27 32.52 -3.92 3.57
CA THR A 27 32.62 -3.75 5.03
C THR A 27 32.44 -2.29 5.45
N GLU A 28 33.03 -1.34 4.72
CA GLU A 28 32.84 0.10 4.97
C GLU A 28 31.38 0.54 4.81
N LEU A 29 30.68 0.03 3.78
CA LEU A 29 29.26 0.32 3.57
C LEU A 29 28.39 -0.27 4.70
N ALA A 30 28.71 -1.48 5.16
CA ALA A 30 28.02 -2.10 6.29
C ALA A 30 28.21 -1.28 7.58
N ALA A 31 29.43 -0.83 7.87
CA ALA A 31 29.73 0.01 9.01
C ALA A 31 28.95 1.34 8.97
N ARG A 32 28.94 2.03 7.82
CA ARG A 32 28.16 3.25 7.63
C ARG A 32 26.67 3.03 7.81
N ARG A 33 26.12 1.92 7.32
CA ARG A 33 24.70 1.55 7.53
C ARG A 33 24.38 1.34 9.00
N LEU A 34 25.26 0.65 9.74
CA LEU A 34 25.08 0.42 11.16
C LEU A 34 25.09 1.73 11.96
N GLU A 35 26.02 2.64 11.65
CA GLU A 35 26.10 3.96 12.28
C GLU A 35 24.84 4.80 12.02
N MET A 36 24.37 4.82 10.77
CA MET A 36 23.11 5.50 10.42
C MET A 36 21.92 4.91 11.18
N ALA A 37 21.82 3.59 11.29
CA ALA A 37 20.76 2.94 12.04
C ALA A 37 20.82 3.29 13.54
N ALA A 38 22.01 3.29 14.14
CA ALA A 38 22.19 3.70 15.53
C ALA A 38 21.77 5.17 15.76
N ARG A 39 22.16 6.07 14.83
CA ARG A 39 21.76 7.47 14.88
C ARG A 39 20.24 7.65 14.77
N ARG A 40 19.57 6.96 13.84
CA ARG A 40 18.11 7.00 13.70
C ARG A 40 17.39 6.55 14.97
N ARG A 41 17.89 5.52 15.68
CA ARG A 41 17.32 5.09 16.97
C ARG A 41 17.39 6.20 18.02
N ASN A 42 18.50 6.94 18.08
CA ASN A 42 18.66 8.07 18.99
C ASN A 42 17.72 9.22 18.62
N VAL A 43 17.62 9.57 17.33
CA VAL A 43 16.68 10.58 16.81
C VAL A 43 15.24 10.19 17.13
N ALA A 44 14.84 8.95 16.88
CA ALA A 44 13.50 8.43 17.18
C ALA A 44 13.17 8.53 18.68
N THR A 45 14.11 8.14 19.55
CA THR A 45 13.95 8.24 21.01
C THR A 45 13.68 9.67 21.46
N LEU A 46 14.44 10.64 20.92
CA LEU A 46 14.25 12.07 21.26
C LEU A 46 12.94 12.62 20.67
N LEU A 47 12.55 12.18 19.46
CA LEU A 47 11.28 12.57 18.84
C LEU A 47 10.07 12.11 19.68
N LEU A 48 10.10 10.88 20.20
CA LEU A 48 9.05 10.34 21.07
C LEU A 48 8.91 11.14 22.37
N ARG A 49 10.01 11.73 22.85
CA ARG A 49 10.03 12.67 23.99
C ARG A 49 9.61 14.10 23.62
N ARG A 50 9.11 14.32 22.40
CA ARG A 50 8.66 15.62 21.88
C ARG A 50 9.77 16.69 21.81
N ILE A 51 11.04 16.29 21.71
CA ILE A 51 12.15 17.22 21.52
C ILE A 51 12.11 17.79 20.10
N SER A 52 12.35 19.09 19.94
CA SER A 52 12.32 19.77 18.65
C SER A 52 13.50 19.36 17.75
N GLN A 53 13.35 19.38 16.43
CA GLN A 53 14.43 18.97 15.50
C GLN A 53 15.72 19.77 15.67
N ARG A 54 15.60 21.08 15.95
CA ARG A 54 16.75 21.97 16.20
C ARG A 54 17.50 21.56 17.45
N GLU A 55 16.78 21.15 18.48
CA GLU A 55 17.36 20.69 19.74
C GLU A 55 17.95 19.28 19.60
N ILE A 56 17.29 18.38 18.87
CA ILE A 56 17.87 17.07 18.49
C ILE A 56 19.21 17.24 17.77
N ALA A 57 19.26 18.16 16.79
CA ALA A 57 20.48 18.47 16.04
C ALA A 57 21.61 18.94 16.98
N ARG A 58 21.28 19.81 17.95
CA ARG A 58 22.22 20.30 18.97
C ARG A 58 22.69 19.17 19.89
N LEU A 59 21.78 18.36 20.42
CA LEU A 59 22.06 17.28 21.37
C LEU A 59 22.94 16.18 20.75
N LEU A 60 22.71 15.86 19.49
CA LEU A 60 23.45 14.82 18.76
C LEU A 60 24.65 15.37 17.97
N GLN A 61 24.89 16.68 18.01
CA GLN A 61 25.96 17.36 17.27
C GLN A 61 25.94 17.07 15.75
N ILE A 62 24.75 17.04 15.15
CA ILE A 62 24.55 16.82 13.72
C ILE A 62 23.82 17.99 13.08
N SER A 63 23.89 18.10 11.76
CA SER A 63 23.15 19.13 11.04
C SER A 63 21.63 18.92 11.15
N THR A 64 20.86 20.01 11.14
CA THR A 64 19.39 19.95 11.07
C THR A 64 18.90 19.23 9.81
N GLY A 65 19.64 19.34 8.69
CA GLY A 65 19.35 18.60 7.45
C GLY A 65 19.50 17.08 7.62
N THR A 66 20.50 16.63 8.38
CA THR A 66 20.68 15.21 8.74
C THR A 66 19.49 14.71 9.56
N VAL A 67 19.06 15.48 10.58
CA VAL A 67 17.88 15.14 11.40
C VAL A 67 16.63 15.03 10.52
N SER A 68 16.40 15.97 9.61
CA SER A 68 15.26 15.94 8.69
C SER A 68 15.25 14.69 7.81
N THR A 69 16.41 14.32 7.27
CA THR A 69 16.58 13.09 6.46
C THR A 69 16.30 11.84 7.28
N ASP A 70 16.85 11.74 8.49
CA ASP A 70 16.62 10.62 9.39
C ASP A 70 15.14 10.53 9.80
N LEU A 71 14.48 11.64 10.08
CA LEU A 71 13.05 11.68 10.41
C LEU A 71 12.17 11.21 9.25
N LYS A 72 12.52 11.54 8.00
CA LYS A 72 11.83 11.00 6.83
C LYS A 72 11.95 9.48 6.79
N ALA A 73 13.15 8.94 6.99
CA ALA A 73 13.37 7.49 7.00
C ALA A 73 12.61 6.80 8.14
N ILE A 74 12.65 7.35 9.36
CA ILE A 74 11.92 6.83 10.52
C ILE A 74 10.41 6.79 10.25
N ARG A 75 9.84 7.83 9.63
CA ARG A 75 8.40 7.85 9.29
C ARG A 75 8.03 6.80 8.25
N GLU A 76 8.86 6.60 7.23
CA GLU A 76 8.66 5.54 6.25
C GLU A 76 8.77 4.15 6.89
N GLU A 77 9.76 3.94 7.77
CA GLU A 77 9.94 2.72 8.55
C GLU A 77 8.69 2.44 9.42
N TRP A 78 8.24 3.41 10.22
CA TRP A 78 7.02 3.26 11.03
C TRP A 78 5.76 3.04 10.20
N LYS A 79 5.65 3.67 9.03
CA LYS A 79 4.53 3.44 8.10
C LYS A 79 4.56 2.02 7.55
N ALA A 80 5.74 1.49 7.23
CA ALA A 80 5.90 0.12 6.77
C ALA A 80 5.57 -0.88 7.89
N GLU A 81 6.08 -0.67 9.10
CA GLU A 81 5.75 -1.49 10.27
C GLU A 81 4.25 -1.47 10.59
N ALA A 82 3.63 -0.29 10.59
CA ALA A 82 2.19 -0.15 10.80
C ALA A 82 1.37 -0.86 9.73
N ARG A 83 1.84 -0.86 8.46
CA ARG A 83 1.21 -1.61 7.37
C ARG A 83 1.25 -3.11 7.64
N VAL A 84 2.41 -3.66 8.02
CA VAL A 84 2.55 -5.08 8.34
C VAL A 84 1.61 -5.47 9.50
N VAL A 85 1.59 -4.69 10.58
CA VAL A 85 0.68 -4.93 11.71
C VAL A 85 -0.79 -4.90 11.30
N LEU A 86 -1.17 -3.98 10.42
CA LEU A 86 -2.52 -3.88 9.87
C LEU A 86 -2.86 -5.11 9.01
N GLU A 87 -1.97 -5.52 8.11
CA GLU A 87 -2.14 -6.71 7.27
C GLU A 87 -2.30 -7.98 8.11
N ASP A 88 -1.47 -8.16 9.14
CA ASP A 88 -1.57 -9.29 10.09
C ASP A 88 -2.88 -9.29 10.87
N HIS A 89 -3.36 -8.11 11.27
CA HIS A 89 -4.66 -7.98 11.92
C HIS A 89 -5.80 -8.35 10.96
N ILE A 90 -5.79 -7.82 9.74
CA ILE A 90 -6.78 -8.14 8.69
C ILE A 90 -6.77 -9.65 8.41
N ALA A 91 -5.60 -10.28 8.30
CA ALA A 91 -5.48 -11.71 8.04
C ALA A 91 -6.12 -12.57 9.16
N ARG A 92 -5.89 -12.20 10.42
CA ARG A 92 -6.50 -12.89 11.57
C ARG A 92 -8.01 -12.76 11.58
N GLU A 93 -8.53 -11.56 11.38
CA GLU A 93 -9.98 -11.32 11.34
C GLU A 93 -10.64 -12.05 10.16
N LEU A 94 -10.02 -12.07 8.98
CA LEU A 94 -10.50 -12.84 7.83
C LEU A 94 -10.53 -14.35 8.12
N ALA A 95 -9.56 -14.88 8.86
CA ALA A 95 -9.56 -16.29 9.25
C ALA A 95 -10.72 -16.63 10.20
N VAL A 96 -11.05 -15.74 11.13
CA VAL A 96 -12.23 -15.87 12.00
C VAL A 96 -13.51 -15.86 11.17
N LEU A 97 -13.68 -14.86 10.30
CA LEU A 97 -14.85 -14.75 9.41
C LEU A 97 -15.02 -15.97 8.49
N ASN A 98 -13.93 -16.53 7.97
CA ASN A 98 -13.96 -17.75 7.17
C ASN A 98 -14.48 -18.95 7.99
N THR A 99 -14.07 -19.06 9.25
CA THR A 99 -14.52 -20.12 10.16
C THR A 99 -16.02 -19.99 10.45
N ASP A 100 -16.47 -18.77 10.76
CA ASP A 100 -17.89 -18.48 10.99
C ASP A 100 -18.74 -18.76 9.74
N GLU A 101 -18.26 -18.36 8.55
CA GLU A 101 -18.94 -18.63 7.29
C GLU A 101 -19.12 -20.14 7.06
N GLN A 102 -18.06 -20.93 7.26
CA GLN A 102 -18.11 -22.39 7.13
C GLN A 102 -19.09 -23.01 8.13
N TYR A 103 -19.09 -22.52 9.37
CA TYR A 103 -20.06 -22.95 10.38
C TYR A 103 -21.49 -22.71 9.91
N TRP A 104 -21.85 -21.49 9.50
CA TRP A 104 -23.20 -21.18 9.04
C TRP A 104 -23.60 -21.97 7.80
N ARG A 105 -22.67 -22.18 6.85
CA ARG A 105 -22.92 -23.03 5.68
C ARG A 105 -23.20 -24.48 6.07
N SER A 106 -22.49 -25.03 7.06
CA SER A 106 -22.76 -26.40 7.55
C SER A 106 -24.15 -26.54 8.18
N GLN A 107 -24.56 -25.55 8.99
CA GLN A 107 -25.87 -25.55 9.66
C GLN A 107 -27.04 -25.36 8.67
N MET A 108 -26.79 -24.66 7.57
CA MET A 108 -27.80 -24.42 6.54
C MET A 108 -28.20 -25.70 5.79
N VAL A 109 -27.29 -26.69 5.69
CA VAL A 109 -27.59 -28.00 5.08
C VAL A 109 -28.57 -28.80 5.94
N THR A 110 -28.47 -28.68 7.26
CA THR A 110 -29.29 -29.44 8.22
C THR A 110 -30.59 -28.73 8.62
N ALA A 111 -30.77 -27.47 8.22
CA ALA A 111 -31.94 -26.68 8.58
C ALA A 111 -33.21 -27.16 7.85
N GLU A 112 -34.21 -27.60 8.63
CA GLU A 112 -35.48 -28.15 8.12
C GLU A 112 -36.40 -27.07 7.51
N SER A 113 -36.44 -25.89 8.14
CA SER A 113 -37.30 -24.79 7.72
C SER A 113 -36.62 -23.86 6.72
N MET A 114 -37.38 -23.43 5.70
CA MET A 114 -36.92 -22.42 4.73
C MET A 114 -36.63 -21.07 5.40
N ASP A 115 -37.47 -20.64 6.34
CA ASP A 115 -37.29 -19.35 7.03
C ASP A 115 -35.98 -19.30 7.84
N VAL A 116 -35.60 -20.44 8.43
CA VAL A 116 -34.31 -20.57 9.15
C VAL A 116 -33.15 -20.48 8.17
N ARG A 117 -33.24 -21.13 7.01
CA ARG A 117 -32.21 -21.05 5.95
C ARG A 117 -32.04 -19.64 5.43
N LEU A 118 -33.12 -18.90 5.18
CA LEU A 118 -33.05 -17.50 4.72
C LEU A 118 -32.32 -16.61 5.76
N LYS A 119 -32.64 -16.75 7.04
CA LYS A 119 -31.92 -16.03 8.10
C LYS A 119 -30.43 -16.38 8.17
N MET A 120 -30.06 -17.64 7.89
CA MET A 120 -28.65 -18.05 7.81
C MET A 120 -27.96 -17.46 6.58
N TYR A 121 -28.63 -17.43 5.41
CA TYR A 121 -28.13 -16.74 4.22
C TYR A 121 -27.84 -15.27 4.50
N ASP A 122 -28.75 -14.56 5.17
CA ASP A 122 -28.54 -13.16 5.55
C ASP A 122 -27.29 -12.97 6.43
N ARG A 123 -26.97 -13.92 7.31
CA ARG A 123 -25.74 -13.88 8.11
C ARG A 123 -24.50 -14.12 7.27
N VAL A 124 -24.55 -15.08 6.36
CA VAL A 124 -23.45 -15.35 5.42
C VAL A 124 -23.18 -14.13 4.52
N LEU A 125 -24.23 -13.50 3.99
CA LEU A 125 -24.09 -12.28 3.18
C LEU A 125 -23.41 -11.16 3.96
N LYS A 126 -23.83 -10.91 5.21
CA LYS A 126 -23.18 -9.91 6.08
C LYS A 126 -21.70 -10.22 6.35
N ILE A 127 -21.33 -11.49 6.49
CA ILE A 127 -19.92 -11.90 6.61
C ILE A 127 -19.17 -11.58 5.32
N MET A 128 -19.75 -11.90 4.16
CA MET A 128 -19.15 -11.61 2.85
C MET A 128 -18.96 -10.11 2.62
N ASP A 129 -19.97 -9.29 2.94
CA ASP A 129 -19.89 -7.83 2.85
C ASP A 129 -18.77 -7.29 3.73
N ARG A 130 -18.68 -7.77 4.97
CA ARG A 130 -17.62 -7.37 5.90
C ARG A 130 -16.22 -7.74 5.38
N ARG A 131 -16.07 -8.91 4.76
CA ARG A 131 -14.81 -9.31 4.11
C ARG A 131 -14.47 -8.39 2.94
N ALA A 132 -15.45 -8.04 2.12
CA ALA A 132 -15.27 -7.13 1.01
C ALA A 132 -14.82 -5.73 1.49
N ASP A 133 -15.40 -5.23 2.58
CA ASP A 133 -14.96 -3.98 3.22
C ASP A 133 -13.51 -4.06 3.71
N MET A 134 -13.15 -5.14 4.44
CA MET A 134 -11.80 -5.31 4.98
C MET A 134 -10.72 -5.45 3.91
N LEU A 135 -11.08 -6.01 2.76
CA LEU A 135 -10.20 -6.13 1.60
C LEU A 135 -10.21 -4.87 0.72
N GLY A 136 -11.04 -3.88 1.02
CA GLY A 136 -11.19 -2.66 0.23
C GLY A 136 -11.84 -2.91 -1.14
N LEU A 137 -12.55 -4.02 -1.32
CA LEU A 137 -13.26 -4.35 -2.57
C LEU A 137 -14.52 -3.49 -2.77
N ASN A 138 -15.11 -3.02 -1.67
CA ASN A 138 -16.24 -2.08 -1.67
C ASN A 138 -15.80 -0.62 -1.75
N ALA A 139 -14.49 -0.33 -1.74
CA ALA A 139 -14.03 1.03 -1.97
C ALA A 139 -14.41 1.42 -3.40
N PRO A 140 -15.01 2.61 -3.63
CA PRO A 140 -15.32 3.06 -4.98
C PRO A 140 -14.05 2.96 -5.84
N ILE A 141 -14.17 2.30 -7.00
CA ILE A 141 -13.09 2.15 -7.98
C ILE A 141 -12.70 3.56 -8.43
N ARG A 142 -11.74 4.13 -7.69
CA ARG A 142 -11.17 5.48 -7.73
C ARG A 142 -11.81 6.49 -8.70
N LEU A 143 -12.33 7.55 -8.08
CA LEU A 143 -12.50 8.93 -8.58
C LEU A 143 -11.42 9.44 -9.58
N GLU A 144 -10.24 8.83 -9.69
CA GLU A 144 -9.19 9.21 -10.66
C GLU A 144 -9.59 8.92 -12.11
N LEU A 145 -10.25 7.79 -12.38
CA LEU A 145 -10.80 7.51 -13.72
C LEU A 145 -11.95 8.46 -14.03
N ALA A 146 -12.87 8.65 -13.07
CA ALA A 146 -13.96 9.59 -13.21
C ALA A 146 -13.48 11.04 -13.40
N ARG A 147 -12.37 11.44 -12.75
CA ARG A 147 -11.77 12.76 -12.92
C ARG A 147 -11.11 12.92 -14.29
N MET A 148 -10.34 11.94 -14.75
CA MET A 148 -9.76 11.98 -16.10
C MET A 148 -10.85 11.98 -17.19
N GLU A 149 -11.91 11.20 -17.00
CA GLU A 149 -13.05 11.16 -17.91
C GLU A 149 -13.86 12.46 -17.88
N ALA A 150 -14.09 13.04 -16.70
CA ALA A 150 -14.72 14.34 -16.55
C ALA A 150 -13.89 15.47 -17.19
N GLU A 151 -12.56 15.48 -17.01
CA GLU A 151 -11.66 16.44 -17.64
C GLU A 151 -11.58 16.28 -19.16
N LYS A 152 -11.77 15.06 -19.68
CA LYS A 152 -11.86 14.79 -21.12
C LYS A 152 -13.21 15.25 -21.68
N PHE A 153 -14.30 14.89 -21.00
CA PHE A 153 -15.66 15.27 -21.37
C PHE A 153 -15.85 16.80 -21.35
N ALA A 154 -15.38 17.46 -20.29
CA ALA A 154 -15.44 18.91 -20.18
C ALA A 154 -14.72 19.62 -21.34
N ARG A 155 -13.57 19.11 -21.78
CA ARG A 155 -12.85 19.62 -22.96
C ARG A 155 -13.61 19.39 -24.28
N GLU A 156 -14.26 18.25 -24.42
CA GLU A 156 -15.00 17.90 -25.64
C GLU A 156 -16.26 18.76 -25.83
N TYR A 157 -16.94 19.10 -24.73
CA TYR A 157 -18.20 19.87 -24.77
C TYR A 157 -18.06 21.34 -24.37
N GLY A 158 -16.84 21.82 -24.08
CA GLY A 158 -16.59 23.20 -23.68
C GLY A 158 -17.17 23.57 -22.31
N LEU A 159 -17.29 22.59 -21.41
CA LEU A 159 -17.76 22.78 -20.03
C LEU A 159 -16.58 23.07 -19.10
N ASP A 160 -16.85 23.73 -17.97
CA ASP A 160 -15.85 23.89 -16.92
C ASP A 160 -15.67 22.56 -16.16
N ALA A 161 -14.49 21.98 -16.25
CA ALA A 161 -14.15 20.73 -15.57
C ALA A 161 -14.26 20.84 -14.05
N ALA A 162 -13.97 22.02 -13.48
CA ALA A 162 -14.06 22.23 -12.04
C ALA A 162 -15.51 22.16 -11.55
N GLU A 163 -16.44 22.76 -12.30
CA GLU A 163 -17.86 22.79 -11.98
C GLU A 163 -18.49 21.38 -12.09
N LEU A 164 -18.09 20.62 -13.11
CA LEU A 164 -18.59 19.26 -13.35
C LEU A 164 -18.10 18.26 -12.28
N VAL A 165 -16.85 18.38 -11.84
CA VAL A 165 -16.31 17.59 -10.72
C VAL A 165 -17.00 17.94 -9.40
N ALA A 166 -17.27 19.23 -9.14
CA ALA A 166 -17.96 19.67 -7.94
C ALA A 166 -19.40 19.13 -7.88
N GLU A 167 -20.12 19.16 -9.00
CA GLU A 167 -21.49 18.64 -9.07
C GLU A 167 -21.54 17.11 -8.93
N ALA A 168 -20.60 16.39 -9.55
CA ALA A 168 -20.48 14.94 -9.38
C ALA A 168 -20.20 14.56 -7.91
N GLN A 169 -19.33 15.32 -7.23
CA GLN A 169 -19.07 15.13 -5.80
C GLN A 169 -20.33 15.37 -4.95
N ARG A 170 -21.10 16.42 -5.26
CA ARG A 170 -22.37 16.72 -4.58
C ARG A 170 -23.37 15.57 -4.70
N ILE A 171 -23.54 15.02 -5.90
CA ILE A 171 -24.45 13.88 -6.15
C ILE A 171 -24.00 12.65 -5.38
N MET A 172 -22.70 12.34 -5.36
CA MET A 172 -22.19 11.21 -4.61
C MET A 172 -22.39 11.37 -3.10
N GLU A 173 -22.19 12.56 -2.54
CA GLU A 173 -22.43 12.84 -1.12
C GLU A 173 -23.92 12.74 -0.75
N GLU A 174 -24.82 13.14 -1.65
CA GLU A 174 -26.26 13.01 -1.46
C GLU A 174 -26.68 11.53 -1.44
N HIS A 175 -26.15 10.72 -2.36
CA HIS A 175 -26.37 9.28 -2.39
C HIS A 175 -25.78 8.55 -1.18
N ALA A 176 -24.62 8.98 -0.67
CA ALA A 176 -23.99 8.37 0.50
C ALA A 176 -24.74 8.64 1.83
N ARG A 177 -25.66 9.61 1.85
CA ARG A 177 -26.49 9.95 3.03
C ARG A 177 -27.82 9.19 3.08
N GLN A 178 -28.22 8.53 1.99
CA GLN A 178 -29.44 7.72 1.91
C GLN A 178 -29.16 6.28 2.35
#